data_AF-A0A7J9RE90-F1
#
_entry.id   AF-A0A7J9RE90-F1
#
_cell.length_a   1.000
_cell.length_b   1.000
_cell.length_c   1.000
_cell.angle_alpha   90.00
_cell.angle_beta   90.00
_cell.angle_gamma   90.00
#
_symmetry.space_group_name_H-M   'P 1'
#
loop_
_entity.id
_entity.type
_entity.pdbx_description
1 polymer ?
#
loop_
_entity_poly.entity_id
_entity_poly.type
_entity_poly.pdbx_seq_one_letter_code
_entity_poly.pdbx_strand_id
1 'polypeptide(L)'
;MSNPPTPEASELFPIRADEKGPKTIAILLIFGATLMLATGFGDVKNSFAEDFPEEDLDGILENYQRQEVNITAEDYQLYHDEIREDGAYSVRGFSLMSGGILVLIGGFALFKLKSIGVKLSIAGSAIGLIGGFSGSWMMASTSSEYLPDEVTMINEYLSYACVAFMGICLAMAILPLINASARLALDQRVTLVTEEE
;
A
#
# COMPACT_ATOMS: atom_id res chain seq x y z
N MET A 1 -11.02 59.80 -16.22
CA MET A 1 -11.48 58.46 -16.67
C MET A 1 -10.49 57.45 -16.10
N SER A 2 -10.86 56.75 -15.03
CA SER A 2 -10.06 55.64 -14.50
C SER A 2 -10.26 54.44 -15.41
N ASN A 3 -9.17 53.78 -15.84
CA ASN A 3 -9.27 52.53 -16.57
C ASN A 3 -10.08 51.51 -15.74
N PRO A 4 -10.95 50.70 -16.38
CA PRO A 4 -11.63 49.63 -15.67
C PRO A 4 -10.58 48.66 -15.10
N PRO A 5 -10.83 48.09 -13.91
CA PRO A 5 -9.92 47.11 -13.32
C PRO A 5 -9.77 45.94 -14.29
N THR A 6 -8.53 45.59 -14.65
CA THR A 6 -8.24 44.35 -15.36
C THR A 6 -8.65 43.19 -14.48
N PRO A 7 -9.52 42.27 -14.93
CA PRO A 7 -9.94 41.14 -14.13
C PRO A 7 -8.71 40.29 -13.77
N GLU A 8 -8.61 39.90 -12.50
CA GLU A 8 -7.53 39.02 -12.05
C GLU A 8 -7.64 37.67 -12.77
N ALA A 9 -6.49 37.03 -13.06
CA ALA A 9 -6.46 35.75 -13.78
C ALA A 9 -7.30 34.64 -13.10
N SER A 10 -7.52 34.75 -11.78
CA SER A 10 -8.40 33.90 -10.96
C SER A 10 -9.88 34.00 -11.34
N GLU A 11 -10.34 35.14 -11.86
CA GLU A 11 -11.71 35.37 -12.32
C GLU A 11 -11.93 34.84 -13.75
N LEU A 12 -10.89 34.85 -14.59
CA LEU A 12 -10.92 34.32 -15.95
C LEU A 12 -10.90 32.78 -16.01
N PHE A 13 -10.25 32.12 -15.04
CA PHE A 13 -10.14 30.66 -14.96
C PHE A 13 -10.43 30.14 -13.54
N PRO A 14 -11.70 30.13 -13.11
CA PRO A 14 -12.06 29.65 -11.78
C PRO A 14 -11.75 28.16 -11.63
N ILE A 15 -10.97 27.82 -10.60
CA ILE A 15 -10.68 26.43 -10.23
C ILE A 15 -11.98 25.77 -9.77
N ARG A 16 -12.44 24.76 -10.49
CA ARG A 16 -13.65 24.00 -10.17
C ARG A 16 -13.32 22.77 -9.33
N ALA A 17 -14.21 22.41 -8.43
CA ALA A 17 -14.10 21.15 -7.68
C ALA A 17 -14.12 19.95 -8.65
N ASP A 18 -13.13 19.08 -8.52
CA ASP A 18 -13.08 17.80 -9.24
C ASP A 18 -13.31 16.64 -8.28
N GLU A 19 -14.50 16.02 -8.38
CA GLU A 19 -14.84 14.84 -7.60
C GLU A 19 -14.30 13.54 -8.20
N LYS A 20 -14.07 13.50 -9.51
CA LYS A 20 -13.74 12.25 -10.22
C LYS A 20 -12.33 11.80 -9.88
N GLY A 21 -11.36 12.72 -9.82
CA GLY A 21 -9.99 12.43 -9.42
C GLY A 21 -9.90 11.71 -8.07
N PRO A 22 -10.38 12.31 -6.96
CA PRO A 22 -10.38 11.68 -5.64
C PRO A 22 -11.11 10.34 -5.58
N LYS A 23 -12.26 10.20 -6.28
CA LYS A 23 -13.01 8.94 -6.32
C LYS A 23 -12.26 7.82 -7.03
N THR A 24 -11.57 8.11 -8.13
CA THR A 24 -10.72 7.14 -8.83
C THR A 24 -9.54 6.72 -7.95
N ILE A 25 -8.88 7.68 -7.31
CA ILE A 25 -7.80 7.40 -6.35
C ILE A 25 -8.30 6.49 -5.23
N ALA A 26 -9.48 6.77 -4.67
CA ALA A 26 -10.07 5.95 -3.62
C ALA A 26 -10.27 4.48 -4.04
N ILE A 27 -10.75 4.24 -5.26
CA ILE A 27 -10.92 2.88 -5.79
C ILE A 27 -9.57 2.15 -5.88
N LEU A 28 -8.54 2.81 -6.39
CA LEU A 28 -7.18 2.24 -6.48
C LEU A 28 -6.60 1.93 -5.10
N LEU A 29 -6.81 2.81 -4.13
CA LEU A 29 -6.39 2.60 -2.74
C LEU A 29 -7.12 1.44 -2.08
N ILE A 30 -8.42 1.25 -2.34
CA ILE A 30 -9.19 0.11 -1.83
C ILE A 30 -8.64 -1.22 -2.39
N PHE A 31 -8.31 -1.24 -3.69
CA PHE A 31 -7.70 -2.41 -4.31
C PHE A 31 -6.32 -2.71 -3.72
N GLY A 32 -5.46 -1.69 -3.61
CA GLY A 32 -4.15 -1.81 -2.96
C GLY A 32 -4.24 -2.29 -1.52
N ALA A 33 -5.16 -1.73 -0.73
CA ALA A 33 -5.41 -2.16 0.65
C ALA A 33 -5.83 -3.62 0.73
N THR A 34 -6.64 -4.11 -0.21
CA THR A 34 -7.06 -5.51 -0.24
C THR A 34 -5.85 -6.44 -0.46
N LEU A 35 -4.93 -6.06 -1.34
CA LEU A 35 -3.68 -6.81 -1.54
C LEU A 35 -2.79 -6.75 -0.30
N MET A 36 -2.66 -5.59 0.35
CA MET A 36 -1.91 -5.46 1.60
C MET A 36 -2.45 -6.39 2.70
N LEU A 37 -3.78 -6.47 2.83
CA LEU A 37 -4.43 -7.33 3.81
C LEU A 37 -4.23 -8.81 3.49
N ALA A 38 -4.31 -9.20 2.22
CA ALA A 38 -4.07 -10.59 1.82
C ALA A 38 -2.62 -11.02 2.11
N THR A 39 -1.64 -10.22 1.71
CA THR A 39 -0.22 -10.49 1.99
C THR A 39 0.06 -10.48 3.49
N GLY A 40 -0.41 -9.45 4.20
CA GLY A 40 -0.21 -9.32 5.64
C GLY A 40 -0.86 -10.46 6.43
N PHE A 41 -2.03 -10.95 6.00
CA PHE A 41 -2.66 -12.11 6.61
C PHE A 41 -1.85 -13.39 6.41
N GLY A 42 -1.27 -13.60 5.22
CA GLY A 42 -0.36 -14.72 4.97
C GLY A 42 0.85 -14.71 5.90
N ASP A 43 1.48 -13.54 6.06
CA ASP A 43 2.63 -13.38 6.96
C ASP A 43 2.26 -13.57 8.42
N VAL A 44 1.11 -13.04 8.85
CA VAL A 44 0.62 -13.27 10.22
C VAL A 44 0.37 -14.76 10.44
N LYS A 45 -0.25 -15.47 9.48
CA LYS A 45 -0.43 -16.93 9.56
C LYS A 45 0.91 -17.64 9.74
N ASN A 46 1.92 -17.28 8.93
CA ASN A 46 3.24 -17.90 8.97
C ASN A 46 4.02 -17.55 10.25
N SER A 47 3.81 -16.36 10.83
CA SER A 47 4.41 -15.99 12.11
C SER A 47 3.99 -16.90 13.28
N PHE A 48 2.81 -17.52 13.18
CA PHE A 48 2.28 -18.44 14.19
C PHE A 48 2.39 -19.91 13.80
N ALA A 49 2.87 -20.22 12.59
CA ALA A 49 3.04 -21.59 12.12
C ALA A 49 4.43 -22.10 12.51
N GLU A 50 4.50 -23.23 13.21
CA GLU A 50 5.78 -23.88 13.52
C GLU A 50 6.46 -24.35 12.23
N ASP A 51 5.72 -25.10 11.40
CA ASP A 51 6.20 -25.58 10.11
C ASP A 51 5.58 -24.78 8.96
N PHE A 52 6.32 -24.64 7.86
CA PHE A 52 5.76 -24.11 6.63
C PHE A 52 4.76 -25.13 6.03
N PRO A 53 3.55 -24.73 5.60
CA PRO A 53 2.55 -25.69 5.11
C PRO A 53 3.05 -26.48 3.88
N GLU A 54 3.04 -27.81 3.96
CA GLU A 54 3.52 -28.69 2.88
C GLU A 54 2.79 -28.44 1.54
N GLU A 55 1.47 -28.18 1.59
CA GLU A 55 0.67 -27.85 0.39
C GLU A 55 1.16 -26.59 -0.32
N ASP A 56 1.60 -25.58 0.44
CA ASP A 56 2.15 -24.35 -0.11
C ASP A 56 3.61 -24.57 -0.56
N LEU A 57 4.36 -25.43 0.13
CA LEU A 57 5.78 -25.71 -0.11
C LEU A 57 6.02 -26.43 -1.44
N ASP A 58 5.24 -27.47 -1.72
CA ASP A 58 5.40 -28.29 -2.94
C ASP A 58 5.32 -27.44 -4.21
N GLY A 59 4.35 -26.51 -4.25
CA GLY A 59 4.19 -25.59 -5.38
C GLY A 59 5.35 -24.61 -5.54
N ILE A 60 5.94 -24.15 -4.42
CA ILE A 60 7.11 -23.26 -4.41
C ILE A 60 8.34 -24.01 -4.91
N LEU A 61 8.60 -25.22 -4.39
CA LEU A 61 9.75 -26.03 -4.78
C LEU A 61 9.66 -26.48 -6.24
N GLU A 62 8.48 -26.88 -6.72
CA GLU A 62 8.28 -27.21 -8.13
C GLU A 62 8.58 -26.00 -9.03
N ASN A 63 8.21 -24.80 -8.59
CA ASN A 63 8.50 -23.57 -9.33
C ASN A 63 10.01 -23.29 -9.43
N TYR A 64 10.76 -23.49 -8.34
CA TYR A 64 12.22 -23.34 -8.34
C TYR A 64 12.90 -24.41 -9.20
N GLN A 65 12.47 -25.68 -9.10
CA GLN A 65 13.01 -26.77 -9.91
C GLN A 65 12.82 -26.53 -11.41
N ARG A 66 11.66 -25.99 -11.82
CA ARG A 66 11.42 -25.59 -13.23
C ARG A 66 12.33 -24.46 -13.70
N GLN A 67 12.86 -23.66 -12.78
CA GLN A 67 13.85 -22.60 -13.04
C GLN A 67 15.29 -23.10 -12.88
N GLU A 68 15.49 -24.42 -12.77
CA GLU A 68 16.80 -25.06 -12.56
C GLU A 68 17.48 -24.65 -11.24
N VAL A 69 16.69 -24.14 -10.27
CA VAL A 69 17.15 -23.80 -8.93
C VAL A 69 16.83 -24.95 -7.99
N ASN A 70 17.87 -25.54 -7.39
CA ASN A 70 17.72 -26.71 -6.51
C ASN A 70 17.67 -26.28 -5.04
N ILE A 71 16.49 -26.37 -4.44
CA ILE A 71 16.25 -26.11 -3.02
C ILE A 71 15.59 -27.34 -2.42
N THR A 72 16.04 -27.75 -1.25
CA THR A 72 15.39 -28.83 -0.49
C THR A 72 14.29 -28.26 0.40
N ALA A 73 13.30 -29.09 0.75
CA ALA A 73 12.29 -28.73 1.74
C ALA A 73 12.92 -28.39 3.10
N GLU A 74 14.03 -29.04 3.44
CA GLU A 74 14.80 -28.80 4.66
C GLU A 74 15.42 -27.40 4.68
N ASP A 75 16.04 -26.97 3.56
CA ASP A 75 16.61 -25.62 3.44
C ASP A 75 15.52 -24.54 3.57
N TYR A 76 14.37 -24.76 2.94
CA TYR A 76 13.25 -23.81 3.02
C TYR A 76 12.62 -23.77 4.41
N GLN A 77 12.57 -24.90 5.12
CA GLN A 77 12.07 -24.95 6.49
C GLN A 77 13.03 -24.23 7.45
N LEU A 78 14.35 -24.43 7.32
CA LEU A 78 15.35 -23.67 8.09
C LEU A 78 15.23 -22.17 7.85
N TYR A 79 15.04 -21.78 6.59
CA TYR A 79 14.73 -20.39 6.24
C TYR A 79 13.45 -19.93 6.97
N HIS A 80 12.32 -20.64 6.83
CA HIS A 80 11.06 -20.28 7.50
C HIS A 80 11.22 -20.08 9.00
N ASP A 81 11.91 -20.99 9.67
CA ASP A 81 12.15 -20.94 11.12
C ASP A 81 12.93 -19.70 11.53
N GLU A 82 14.02 -19.38 10.82
CA GLU A 82 14.83 -18.19 11.12
C GLU A 82 14.02 -16.90 10.90
N ILE A 83 13.29 -16.78 9.78
CA ILE A 83 12.46 -15.59 9.49
C ILE A 83 11.39 -15.38 10.57
N ARG A 84 10.85 -16.49 11.10
CA ARG A 84 9.84 -16.50 12.16
C ARG A 84 10.45 -16.09 13.50
N GLU A 85 11.62 -16.63 13.85
CA GLU A 85 12.34 -16.30 15.08
C GLU A 85 12.82 -14.84 15.10
N ASP A 86 13.37 -14.36 13.98
CA ASP A 86 13.73 -12.95 13.77
C ASP A 86 12.51 -12.01 13.78
N GLY A 87 11.30 -12.58 13.69
CA GLY A 87 10.04 -11.86 13.72
C GLY A 87 9.74 -11.09 12.43
N ALA A 88 10.44 -11.37 11.33
CA ALA A 88 10.23 -10.67 10.06
C ALA A 88 8.81 -10.87 9.52
N TYR A 89 8.23 -12.08 9.65
CA TYR A 89 6.82 -12.34 9.36
C TYR A 89 5.89 -11.44 10.20
N SER A 90 6.18 -11.28 11.49
CA SER A 90 5.38 -10.44 12.38
C SER A 90 5.48 -8.97 11.98
N VAL A 91 6.69 -8.46 11.73
CA VAL A 91 6.92 -7.06 11.33
C VAL A 91 6.19 -6.76 10.02
N ARG A 92 6.37 -7.60 8.98
CA ARG A 92 5.70 -7.42 7.69
C ARG A 92 4.18 -7.58 7.82
N GLY A 93 3.74 -8.66 8.46
CA GLY A 93 2.34 -9.04 8.61
C GLY A 93 1.52 -7.99 9.34
N PHE A 94 1.89 -7.63 10.57
CA PHE A 94 1.11 -6.70 11.38
C PHE A 94 1.12 -5.27 10.82
N SER A 95 2.22 -4.84 10.20
CA SER A 95 2.28 -3.52 9.56
C SER A 95 1.42 -3.43 8.30
N LEU A 96 1.45 -4.46 7.42
CA LEU A 96 0.59 -4.53 6.25
C LEU A 96 -0.88 -4.69 6.63
N MET A 97 -1.19 -5.46 7.68
CA MET A 97 -2.54 -5.59 8.22
C MET A 97 -3.08 -4.27 8.77
N SER A 98 -2.38 -3.66 9.72
CA SER A 98 -2.81 -2.40 10.35
C SER A 98 -2.83 -1.24 9.34
N GLY A 99 -1.80 -1.14 8.49
CA GLY A 99 -1.75 -0.19 7.39
C GLY A 99 -2.88 -0.40 6.38
N GLY A 100 -3.11 -1.64 5.97
CA GLY A 100 -4.16 -2.02 5.02
C GLY A 100 -5.56 -1.68 5.54
N ILE A 101 -5.85 -1.93 6.82
CA ILE A 101 -7.13 -1.54 7.45
C ILE A 101 -7.33 -0.03 7.38
N LEU A 102 -6.29 0.75 7.71
CA LEU A 102 -6.35 2.22 7.66
C LEU A 102 -6.54 2.74 6.24
N VAL A 103 -5.83 2.18 5.25
CA VAL A 103 -6.01 2.54 3.83
C VAL A 103 -7.38 2.12 3.33
N LEU A 104 -7.92 0.98 3.75
CA LEU A 104 -9.24 0.51 3.34
C LEU A 104 -10.34 1.44 3.85
N ILE A 105 -10.35 1.74 5.15
CA ILE A 105 -11.29 2.70 5.76
C ILE A 105 -11.10 4.08 5.14
N GLY A 106 -9.83 4.48 4.95
CA GLY A 106 -9.45 5.74 4.32
C GLY A 106 -9.98 5.87 2.89
N GLY A 107 -9.85 4.82 2.09
CA GLY A 107 -10.35 4.73 0.72
C GLY A 107 -11.87 4.86 0.66
N PHE A 108 -12.62 4.13 1.49
CA PHE A 108 -14.08 4.29 1.56
C PHE A 108 -14.50 5.70 1.99
N ALA A 109 -13.80 6.32 2.93
CA ALA A 109 -14.06 7.69 3.34
C ALA A 109 -13.71 8.71 2.24
N LEU A 110 -12.61 8.50 1.51
CA LEU A 110 -12.18 9.34 0.40
C LEU A 110 -13.13 9.21 -0.81
N PHE A 111 -13.68 8.03 -1.06
CA PHE A 111 -14.71 7.84 -2.09
C PHE A 111 -15.96 8.68 -1.80
N LYS A 112 -16.27 8.90 -0.52
CA LYS A 112 -17.31 9.82 -0.04
C LYS A 112 -16.82 11.28 0.07
N LEU A 113 -15.65 11.60 -0.50
CA LEU A 113 -15.02 12.93 -0.52
C LEU A 113 -14.76 13.51 0.89
N LYS A 114 -14.57 12.66 1.90
CA LYS A 114 -14.24 13.12 3.25
C LYS A 114 -12.74 13.28 3.41
N SER A 115 -12.28 14.42 3.92
CA SER A 115 -10.84 14.68 4.12
C SER A 115 -10.17 13.72 5.11
N ILE A 116 -10.92 13.15 6.05
CA ILE A 116 -10.42 12.10 6.95
C ILE A 116 -9.91 10.87 6.17
N GLY A 117 -10.52 10.57 5.02
CA GLY A 117 -10.12 9.45 4.17
C GLY A 117 -8.70 9.59 3.65
N VAL A 118 -8.31 10.82 3.27
CA VAL A 118 -6.95 11.14 2.86
C VAL A 118 -5.97 10.91 4.00
N LYS A 119 -6.26 11.42 5.20
CA LYS A 119 -5.37 11.31 6.38
C LYS A 119 -5.15 9.85 6.78
N LEU A 120 -6.22 9.05 6.82
CA LEU A 120 -6.14 7.62 7.13
C LEU A 120 -5.35 6.86 6.07
N SER A 121 -5.56 7.17 4.78
CA SER A 121 -4.83 6.52 3.69
C SER A 121 -3.34 6.83 3.71
N ILE A 122 -2.96 8.08 4.03
CA ILE A 122 -1.55 8.47 4.19
C ILE A 122 -0.92 7.73 5.37
N ALA A 123 -1.57 7.74 6.53
CA ALA A 123 -1.06 7.06 7.73
C ALA A 123 -0.92 5.55 7.49
N GLY A 124 -1.94 4.91 6.93
CA GLY A 124 -1.92 3.49 6.64
C GLY A 124 -0.87 3.10 5.60
N SER A 125 -0.74 3.89 4.53
CA SER A 125 0.28 3.64 3.50
C SER A 125 1.70 3.84 4.04
N ALA A 126 1.91 4.81 4.94
CA ALA A 126 3.20 5.02 5.59
C ALA A 126 3.57 3.87 6.54
N ILE A 127 2.62 3.39 7.35
CA ILE A 127 2.82 2.22 8.23
C ILE A 127 3.16 0.99 7.41
N GLY A 128 2.37 0.71 6.37
CA GLY A 128 2.61 -0.44 5.49
C GLY A 128 3.91 -0.32 4.70
N LEU A 129 4.32 0.90 4.31
CA LEU A 129 5.59 1.12 3.61
C LEU A 129 6.78 0.83 4.54
N ILE A 130 6.78 1.43 5.74
CA ILE A 130 7.90 1.28 6.68
C ILE A 130 7.99 -0.17 7.16
N GLY A 131 6.90 -0.71 7.71
CA GLY A 131 6.93 -2.07 8.25
C GLY A 131 6.97 -3.15 7.17
N GLY A 132 6.30 -2.93 6.03
CA GLY A 132 6.35 -3.84 4.89
C GLY A 132 7.75 -3.94 4.29
N PHE A 133 8.45 -2.80 4.18
CA PHE A 133 9.85 -2.77 3.77
C PHE A 133 10.77 -3.42 4.80
N SER A 134 10.68 -3.01 6.08
CA SER A 134 11.54 -3.57 7.14
C SER A 134 11.41 -5.08 7.23
N GLY A 135 10.18 -5.62 7.24
CA GLY A 135 9.97 -7.06 7.25
C GLY A 135 10.50 -7.73 5.98
N SER A 136 10.21 -7.18 4.79
CA SER A 136 10.72 -7.77 3.53
C SER A 136 12.25 -7.74 3.42
N TRP A 137 12.88 -6.70 3.95
CA TRP A 137 14.33 -6.59 4.03
C TRP A 137 14.93 -7.65 4.94
N MET A 138 14.33 -7.86 6.12
CA MET A 138 14.75 -8.93 7.04
C MET A 138 14.65 -10.31 6.37
N MET A 139 13.53 -10.60 5.69
CA MET A 139 13.36 -11.86 4.95
C MET A 139 14.42 -12.05 3.85
N ALA A 140 14.78 -10.99 3.14
CA ALA A 140 15.79 -11.03 2.09
C ALA A 140 17.20 -11.22 2.66
N SER A 141 17.52 -10.56 3.78
CA SER A 141 18.81 -10.76 4.46
C SER A 141 18.95 -12.19 4.98
N THR A 142 17.91 -12.76 5.57
CA THR A 142 17.92 -14.15 6.05
C THR A 142 18.07 -15.13 4.88
N SER A 143 17.46 -14.85 3.71
CA SER A 143 17.60 -15.76 2.57
C SER A 143 19.05 -15.90 2.08
N SER A 144 19.88 -14.86 2.23
CA SER A 144 21.29 -14.93 1.82
C SER A 144 22.14 -15.93 2.63
N GLU A 145 21.65 -16.38 3.78
CA GLU A 145 22.32 -17.34 4.64
C GLU A 145 21.86 -18.79 4.42
N TYR A 146 20.58 -18.98 4.11
CA TYR A 146 19.95 -20.30 4.06
C TYR A 146 19.55 -20.77 2.65
N LEU A 147 19.43 -19.85 1.68
CA LEU A 147 18.94 -20.16 0.34
C LEU A 147 20.00 -19.85 -0.73
N PRO A 148 19.95 -20.53 -1.89
CA PRO A 148 20.80 -20.21 -3.02
C PRO A 148 20.66 -18.76 -3.48
N ASP A 149 21.74 -18.22 -4.06
CA ASP A 149 21.81 -16.83 -4.55
C ASP A 149 20.64 -16.48 -5.47
N GLU A 150 20.19 -17.42 -6.31
CA GLU A 150 19.08 -17.21 -7.24
C GLU A 150 17.76 -16.87 -6.51
N VAL A 151 17.51 -17.50 -5.36
CA VAL A 151 16.29 -17.27 -4.57
C VAL A 151 16.42 -16.06 -3.67
N THR A 152 17.61 -15.82 -3.13
CA THR A 152 17.92 -14.57 -2.42
C THR A 152 17.67 -13.37 -3.31
N MET A 153 18.12 -13.41 -4.57
CA MET A 153 17.84 -12.36 -5.56
C MET A 153 16.33 -12.17 -5.80
N ILE A 154 15.54 -13.25 -5.87
CA ILE A 154 14.08 -13.17 -5.99
C ILE A 154 13.46 -12.48 -4.77
N ASN A 155 13.90 -12.81 -3.56
CA ASN A 155 13.41 -12.19 -2.34
C ASN A 155 13.77 -10.69 -2.27
N GLU A 156 14.97 -10.31 -2.71
CA GLU A 156 15.37 -8.90 -2.84
C GLU A 156 14.47 -8.15 -3.84
N TYR A 157 14.22 -8.72 -5.02
CA TYR A 157 13.31 -8.10 -5.99
C TYR A 157 11.90 -7.94 -5.45
N LEU A 158 11.40 -8.93 -4.70
CA LEU A 158 10.08 -8.86 -4.08
C LEU A 158 10.02 -7.76 -3.00
N SER A 159 11.12 -7.59 -2.25
CA SER A 159 11.27 -6.50 -1.28
C SER A 159 11.21 -5.12 -1.97
N TYR A 160 11.95 -4.92 -3.06
CA TYR A 160 11.90 -3.67 -3.84
C TYR A 160 10.52 -3.42 -4.47
N ALA A 161 9.87 -4.47 -4.97
CA ALA A 161 8.52 -4.38 -5.51
C ALA A 161 7.53 -3.92 -4.43
N CYS A 162 7.63 -4.45 -3.20
CA CYS A 162 6.82 -4.03 -2.07
C CYS A 162 6.94 -2.52 -1.80
N VAL A 163 8.17 -2.00 -1.76
CA VAL A 163 8.43 -0.56 -1.59
C VAL A 163 7.81 0.25 -2.72
N ALA A 164 7.96 -0.20 -3.97
CA ALA A 164 7.41 0.50 -5.13
C ALA A 164 5.88 0.60 -5.05
N PHE A 165 5.19 -0.52 -4.79
CA PHE A 165 3.73 -0.53 -4.69
C PHE A 165 3.20 0.27 -3.50
N MET A 166 3.84 0.15 -2.33
CA MET A 166 3.48 0.94 -1.15
C MET A 166 3.77 2.43 -1.35
N GLY A 167 4.86 2.76 -2.03
CA GLY A 167 5.22 4.12 -2.40
C GLY A 167 4.19 4.74 -3.34
N ILE A 168 3.69 3.97 -4.31
CA ILE A 168 2.60 4.39 -5.20
C ILE A 168 1.32 4.62 -4.38
N CYS A 169 0.96 3.74 -3.44
CA CYS A 169 -0.20 3.92 -2.56
C CYS A 169 -0.10 5.22 -1.75
N LEU A 170 1.08 5.50 -1.16
CA LEU A 170 1.33 6.73 -0.43
C LEU A 170 1.25 7.97 -1.33
N ALA A 171 1.87 7.91 -2.52
CA ALA A 171 1.82 9.01 -3.48
C ALA A 171 0.38 9.31 -3.90
N MET A 172 -0.39 8.27 -4.26
CA MET A 172 -1.82 8.40 -4.61
C MET A 172 -2.64 8.98 -3.45
N ALA A 173 -2.38 8.57 -2.21
CA ALA A 173 -3.05 9.13 -1.05
C ALA A 173 -2.76 10.63 -0.84
N ILE A 174 -1.57 11.11 -1.24
CA ILE A 174 -1.18 12.54 -1.12
C ILE A 174 -1.78 13.39 -2.25
N LEU A 175 -2.02 12.82 -3.45
CA LEU A 175 -2.49 13.56 -4.63
C LEU A 175 -3.68 14.50 -4.38
N PRO A 176 -4.75 14.11 -3.64
CA PRO A 176 -5.89 14.99 -3.37
C PRO A 176 -5.54 16.24 -2.55
N LEU A 177 -4.42 16.25 -1.82
CA LEU A 177 -3.98 17.42 -1.04
C LEU A 177 -3.22 18.45 -1.87
N ILE A 178 -2.46 17.98 -2.86
CA ILE A 178 -1.61 18.85 -3.69
C ILE A 178 -2.38 19.42 -4.90
N ASN A 179 -3.41 18.72 -5.38
CA ASN A 179 -4.26 19.21 -6.47
C ASN A 179 -5.37 20.12 -5.90
N ALA A 180 -5.35 21.41 -6.28
CA ALA A 180 -6.30 22.41 -5.81
C ALA A 180 -7.77 22.05 -6.13
N SER A 181 -8.05 21.55 -7.34
CA SER A 181 -9.41 21.14 -7.75
C SER A 181 -9.91 19.94 -6.94
N ALA A 182 -9.05 18.96 -6.71
CA ALA A 182 -9.36 17.79 -5.90
C ALA A 182 -9.58 18.15 -4.44
N ARG A 183 -8.74 19.04 -3.89
CA ARG A 183 -8.84 19.52 -2.51
C ARG A 183 -10.14 20.30 -2.27
N LEU A 184 -10.60 21.07 -3.26
CA LEU A 184 -11.89 21.78 -3.19
C LEU A 184 -13.10 20.85 -3.22
N ALA A 185 -12.97 19.65 -3.79
CA ALA A 185 -14.03 18.64 -3.76
C ALA A 185 -14.16 17.94 -2.40
N LEU A 186 -13.13 18.02 -1.55
CA LEU A 186 -13.18 17.43 -0.21
C LEU A 186 -14.02 18.29 0.73
N ASP A 187 -14.88 17.63 1.52
CA ASP A 187 -15.75 18.25 2.52
C ASP A 187 -16.63 19.40 1.97
N GLN A 188 -17.06 19.30 0.70
CA GLN A 188 -17.89 20.32 0.04
C GLN A 188 -19.16 20.61 0.85
N ARG A 189 -19.35 21.88 1.23
CA ARG A 189 -20.60 22.35 1.86
C ARG A 189 -21.52 22.88 0.77
N VAL A 190 -22.71 22.31 0.66
CA VAL A 190 -23.75 22.81 -0.25
C VAL A 190 -24.33 24.10 0.36
N THR A 191 -24.02 25.24 -0.22
CA THR A 191 -24.72 26.49 0.05
C THR A 191 -25.99 26.52 -0.79
N LEU A 192 -27.15 26.32 -0.16
CA LEU A 192 -28.44 26.49 -0.83
C LEU A 192 -28.67 27.98 -1.03
N VAL A 193 -28.62 28.44 -2.28
CA VAL A 193 -29.10 29.76 -2.64
C VAL A 193 -30.61 29.61 -2.82
N THR A 194 -31.38 29.96 -1.79
CA THR A 194 -32.81 30.21 -1.95
C THR A 194 -32.96 31.50 -2.75
N GLU A 195 -33.40 31.39 -4.00
CA GLU A 195 -33.92 32.54 -4.74
C GLU A 195 -35.22 32.96 -4.03
N GLU A 196 -35.21 34.13 -3.39
CA GLU A 196 -36.45 34.78 -2.94
C GLU A 196 -37.19 35.25 -4.21
N GLU A 197 -38.37 34.69 -4.46
CA GLU A 197 -39.33 35.17 -5.49
C GLU A 197 -39.84 36.58 -5.19
#